data_AF-A0A7S1EY50-F1
#
_entry.id   AF-A0A7S1EY50-F1
#
_cell.length_a   1.000
_cell.length_b   1.000
_cell.length_c   1.000
_cell.angle_alpha   90.00
_cell.angle_beta   90.00
_cell.angle_gamma   90.00
#
_symmetry.space_group_name_H-M   'P 1'
#
loop_
_entity.id
_entity.type
_entity.pdbx_description
1 polymer ?
#
loop_
_entity_poly.entity_id
_entity_poly.type
_entity_poly.pdbx_seq_one_letter_code
_entity_poly.pdbx_strand_id
1 'polypeptide(L)'
;AAPFVIDVSQIRLLTGHPHAAVRCSSVEALAVTAKKGDDLSTALLVQLTKDDDGDVRWSALRALGHIALKGDVAVKAAMCECVDDPDEQVRVAAVENLSNIADKGDEEAVRLLRRCLKDASSPDFQREVLRTMLA
;
A
#
# COMPACT_ATOMS: atom_id res chain seq x y z
N ALA A 1 -27.69 19.73 12.88
CA ALA A 1 -26.25 19.77 12.55
C ALA A 1 -26.00 18.68 11.51
N ALA A 2 -25.64 19.03 10.28
CA ALA A 2 -25.23 18.03 9.30
C ALA A 2 -23.90 17.44 9.78
N PRO A 3 -23.73 16.12 9.82
CA PRO A 3 -22.44 15.54 10.14
C PRO A 3 -21.42 16.07 9.12
N PHE A 4 -20.24 16.46 9.59
CA PHE A 4 -19.11 16.83 8.76
C PHE A 4 -18.65 15.56 8.04
N VAL A 5 -19.35 15.21 6.96
CA VAL A 5 -18.95 14.12 6.08
C VAL A 5 -17.75 14.67 5.32
N ILE A 6 -16.55 14.24 5.72
CA ILE A 6 -15.34 14.53 4.97
C ILE A 6 -15.53 13.82 3.62
N ASP A 7 -15.88 14.58 2.59
CA ASP A 7 -15.99 14.10 1.23
C ASP A 7 -14.58 13.81 0.69
N VAL A 8 -14.42 12.76 -0.12
CA VAL A 8 -13.16 12.35 -0.75
C VAL A 8 -12.50 13.53 -1.49
N SER A 9 -13.31 14.45 -2.02
CA SER A 9 -12.88 15.71 -2.63
C SER A 9 -12.06 16.61 -1.68
N GLN A 10 -12.43 16.70 -0.40
CA GLN A 10 -11.70 17.44 0.63
C GLN A 10 -10.45 16.68 1.07
N ILE A 11 -10.52 15.36 1.14
CA ILE A 11 -9.39 14.50 1.51
C ILE A 11 -8.25 14.64 0.49
N ARG A 12 -8.59 14.75 -0.81
CA ARG A 12 -7.60 14.98 -1.87
C ARG A 12 -6.69 16.18 -1.60
N LEU A 13 -7.19 17.27 -1.02
CA LEU A 13 -6.36 18.44 -0.71
C LEU A 13 -5.33 18.16 0.39
N LEU A 14 -5.64 17.24 1.30
CA LEU A 14 -4.76 16.90 2.43
C LEU A 14 -3.64 15.93 2.03
N THR A 15 -3.79 15.22 0.91
CA THR A 15 -2.73 14.35 0.36
C THR A 15 -1.47 15.10 -0.08
N GLY A 16 -1.56 16.41 -0.34
CA GLY A 16 -0.41 17.27 -0.67
C GLY A 16 0.06 18.18 0.46
N HIS A 17 -0.38 17.95 1.69
CA HIS A 17 -0.09 18.83 2.82
C HIS A 17 1.42 18.77 3.20
N PRO A 18 2.06 19.89 3.60
CA PRO A 18 3.49 19.91 3.91
C PRO A 18 3.89 18.98 5.07
N HIS A 19 3.01 18.79 6.06
CA HIS A 19 3.26 17.93 7.21
C HIS A 19 2.83 16.49 6.95
N ALA A 20 3.78 15.55 7.09
CA ALA A 20 3.55 14.12 6.89
C ALA A 20 2.40 13.57 7.75
N ALA A 21 2.32 13.98 9.02
CA ALA A 21 1.24 13.55 9.91
C ALA A 21 -0.17 13.85 9.36
N VAL A 22 -0.35 14.99 8.68
CA VAL A 22 -1.64 15.34 8.05
C VAL A 22 -1.90 14.47 6.82
N ARG A 23 -0.86 14.12 6.06
CA ARG A 23 -0.96 13.17 4.96
C ARG A 23 -1.31 11.78 5.47
N CYS A 24 -0.73 11.30 6.57
CA CYS A 24 -1.12 10.04 7.21
C CYS A 24 -2.58 10.05 7.65
N SER A 25 -3.05 11.10 8.34
CA SER A 25 -4.46 11.21 8.71
C SER A 25 -5.39 11.25 7.49
N SER A 26 -4.94 11.84 6.37
CA SER A 26 -5.65 11.81 5.09
C SER A 26 -5.76 10.39 4.54
N VAL A 27 -4.68 9.60 4.61
CA VAL A 27 -4.67 8.19 4.20
C VAL A 27 -5.62 7.35 5.04
N GLU A 28 -5.59 7.54 6.37
CA GLU A 28 -6.50 6.84 7.29
C GLU A 28 -7.96 7.17 6.99
N ALA A 29 -8.26 8.44 6.72
CA ALA A 29 -9.61 8.85 6.32
C ALA A 29 -10.06 8.17 5.02
N LEU A 30 -9.19 8.07 4.00
CA LEU A 30 -9.48 7.33 2.76
C LEU A 30 -9.74 5.85 3.06
N ALA A 31 -8.91 5.20 3.87
CA ALA A 31 -9.06 3.79 4.19
C ALA A 31 -10.42 3.44 4.83
N VAL A 32 -10.98 4.35 5.63
CA VAL A 32 -12.25 4.15 6.34
C VAL A 32 -13.47 4.57 5.50
N THR A 33 -13.33 5.62 4.68
CA THR A 33 -14.47 6.20 3.94
C THR A 33 -14.62 5.67 2.52
N ALA A 34 -13.53 5.23 1.89
CA ALA A 34 -13.54 4.71 0.54
C ALA A 34 -14.25 3.36 0.48
N LYS A 35 -15.02 3.17 -0.59
CA LYS A 35 -15.56 1.84 -0.92
C LYS A 35 -14.45 1.00 -1.52
N LYS A 36 -14.56 -0.32 -1.36
CA LYS A 36 -13.68 -1.25 -2.06
C LYS A 36 -13.80 -1.04 -3.57
N GLY A 37 -12.68 -0.82 -4.26
CA GLY A 37 -12.61 -0.49 -5.68
C GLY A 37 -12.95 0.96 -6.01
N ASP A 38 -12.86 1.89 -5.06
CA ASP A 38 -13.01 3.32 -5.36
C ASP A 38 -11.79 3.84 -6.14
N ASP A 39 -11.96 4.05 -7.45
CA ASP A 39 -10.87 4.42 -8.36
C ASP A 39 -10.12 5.69 -7.93
N LEU A 40 -10.83 6.70 -7.43
CA LEU A 40 -10.22 7.95 -7.01
C LEU A 40 -9.34 7.76 -5.77
N SER A 41 -9.85 7.07 -4.75
CA SER A 41 -9.10 6.78 -3.53
C SER A 41 -7.92 5.87 -3.82
N THR A 42 -8.10 4.84 -4.66
CA THR A 42 -7.02 3.95 -5.11
C THR A 42 -5.91 4.76 -5.80
N ALA A 43 -6.27 5.65 -6.75
CA ALA A 43 -5.29 6.46 -7.46
C ALA A 43 -4.51 7.41 -6.52
N LEU A 44 -5.19 8.04 -5.56
CA LEU A 44 -4.53 8.91 -4.57
C LEU A 44 -3.58 8.12 -3.66
N LEU A 45 -3.99 6.94 -3.20
CA LEU A 45 -3.15 6.10 -2.36
C LEU A 45 -1.95 5.54 -3.13
N VAL A 46 -2.10 5.16 -4.40
CA VAL A 46 -0.99 4.76 -5.28
C VAL A 46 0.01 5.91 -5.45
N GLN A 47 -0.44 7.17 -5.52
CA GLN A 47 0.48 8.30 -5.53
C GLN A 47 1.26 8.42 -4.21
N LEU A 48 0.60 8.19 -3.08
CA LEU A 48 1.20 8.29 -1.74
C LEU A 48 2.16 7.15 -1.40
N THR A 49 2.19 6.05 -2.16
CA THR A 49 3.27 5.06 -2.03
C THR A 49 4.62 5.60 -2.52
N LYS A 50 4.65 6.78 -3.12
CA LYS A 50 5.86 7.50 -3.58
C LYS A 50 6.17 8.73 -2.75
N ASP A 51 5.53 8.87 -1.60
CA ASP A 51 5.75 10.00 -0.70
C ASP A 51 7.17 10.01 -0.14
N ASP A 52 7.74 11.18 0.12
CA ASP A 52 9.08 11.32 0.68
C ASP A 52 9.18 10.74 2.11
N ASP A 53 8.05 10.71 2.83
CA ASP A 53 7.96 10.22 4.20
C ASP A 53 7.58 8.73 4.28
N GLY A 54 8.37 7.95 5.02
CA GLY A 54 8.20 6.49 5.14
C GLY A 54 6.89 6.08 5.81
N ASP A 55 6.43 6.84 6.81
CA ASP A 55 5.16 6.53 7.49
C ASP A 55 3.98 6.74 6.53
N VAL A 56 4.03 7.78 5.69
CA VAL A 56 3.00 8.03 4.67
C VAL A 56 2.98 6.89 3.64
N ARG A 57 4.15 6.45 3.15
CA ARG A 57 4.23 5.32 2.20
C ARG A 57 3.67 4.04 2.81
N TRP A 58 4.04 3.74 4.06
CA TRP A 58 3.54 2.58 4.80
C TRP A 58 2.02 2.64 4.98
N SER A 59 1.48 3.77 5.44
CA SER A 59 0.04 3.98 5.59
C SER A 59 -0.69 3.79 4.27
N ALA A 60 -0.13 4.29 3.16
CA ALA A 60 -0.74 4.18 1.84
C ALA A 60 -0.85 2.72 1.38
N LEU A 61 0.21 1.92 1.54
CA LEU A 61 0.20 0.49 1.21
C LEU A 61 -0.85 -0.27 2.03
N ARG A 62 -0.95 0.03 3.32
CA ARG A 62 -1.96 -0.56 4.19
C ARG A 62 -3.38 -0.21 3.76
N ALA A 63 -3.64 1.05 3.44
CA ALA A 63 -4.95 1.48 2.97
C ALA A 63 -5.31 0.81 1.63
N LEU A 64 -4.34 0.68 0.70
CA LEU A 64 -4.52 -0.04 -0.56
C LEU A 64 -4.88 -1.50 -0.35
N GLY A 65 -4.22 -2.20 0.59
CA GLY A 65 -4.56 -3.57 0.95
C GLY A 65 -6.02 -3.77 1.39
N HIS A 66 -6.63 -2.74 1.97
CA HIS A 66 -8.02 -2.77 2.41
C HIS A 66 -9.01 -2.43 1.30
N ILE A 67 -8.71 -1.44 0.45
CA ILE A 67 -9.67 -0.90 -0.51
C ILE A 67 -9.49 -1.41 -1.94
N ALA A 68 -8.32 -1.92 -2.31
CA ALA A 68 -8.05 -2.35 -3.67
C ALA A 68 -8.88 -3.59 -4.07
N LEU A 69 -9.19 -3.67 -5.36
CA LEU A 69 -9.72 -4.91 -5.94
C LEU A 69 -8.58 -5.89 -6.19
N LYS A 70 -8.90 -7.18 -6.09
CA LYS A 70 -7.97 -8.24 -6.46
C LYS A 70 -7.65 -8.12 -7.95
N GLY A 71 -6.37 -8.26 -8.31
CA GLY A 71 -5.87 -8.13 -9.67
C GLY A 71 -5.65 -6.68 -10.14
N ASP A 72 -5.88 -5.67 -9.29
CA ASP A 72 -5.65 -4.26 -9.67
C ASP A 72 -4.19 -4.03 -10.08
N VAL A 73 -3.99 -3.73 -11.36
CA VAL A 73 -2.67 -3.63 -11.98
C VAL A 73 -1.87 -2.45 -11.42
N ALA A 74 -2.52 -1.33 -11.16
CA ALA A 74 -1.85 -0.13 -10.65
C ALA A 74 -1.38 -0.36 -9.21
N VAL A 75 -2.23 -0.98 -8.39
CA VAL A 75 -1.88 -1.31 -7.00
C VAL A 75 -0.78 -2.37 -6.95
N LYS A 76 -0.86 -3.41 -7.79
CA LYS A 76 0.23 -4.42 -7.90
C LYS A 76 1.56 -3.76 -8.28
N ALA A 77 1.57 -2.90 -9.29
CA ALA A 77 2.79 -2.21 -9.69
C ALA A 77 3.38 -1.35 -8.55
N ALA A 78 2.54 -0.61 -7.83
CA ALA A 78 2.97 0.19 -6.68
C ALA A 78 3.57 -0.68 -5.57
N MET A 79 2.94 -1.81 -5.23
CA MET A 79 3.49 -2.75 -4.25
C MET A 79 4.81 -3.37 -4.72
N CYS A 80 4.92 -3.73 -5.99
CA CYS A 80 6.15 -4.24 -6.58
C CYS A 80 7.30 -3.22 -6.51
N GLU A 81 7.03 -1.92 -6.63
CA GLU A 81 8.05 -0.87 -6.43
C GLU A 81 8.47 -0.78 -4.95
N CYS A 82 7.52 -0.84 -4.02
CA CYS A 82 7.77 -0.70 -2.58
C CYS A 82 8.49 -1.89 -1.92
N VAL A 83 8.63 -3.03 -2.59
CA VAL A 83 9.42 -4.15 -2.03
C VAL A 83 10.91 -3.85 -1.92
N ASP A 84 11.39 -2.84 -2.66
CA ASP A 84 12.77 -2.37 -2.65
C ASP A 84 12.92 -1.03 -1.89
N ASP A 85 11.89 -0.63 -1.12
CA ASP A 85 11.89 0.62 -0.35
C ASP A 85 13.03 0.66 0.68
N PRO A 86 13.67 1.83 0.93
CA PRO A 86 14.67 1.96 1.98
C PRO A 86 14.14 1.62 3.37
N ASP A 87 12.87 1.88 3.64
CA ASP A 87 12.22 1.58 4.92
C ASP A 87 11.74 0.11 4.96
N GLU A 88 12.18 -0.61 5.99
CA GLU A 88 11.80 -2.01 6.18
C GLU A 88 10.30 -2.21 6.43
N GLN A 89 9.64 -1.29 7.12
CA GLN A 89 8.20 -1.39 7.38
C GLN A 89 7.41 -1.28 6.08
N VAL A 90 7.86 -0.40 5.17
CA VAL A 90 7.27 -0.24 3.84
C VAL A 90 7.48 -1.51 3.00
N ARG A 91 8.68 -2.10 3.01
CA ARG A 91 8.94 -3.38 2.32
C ARG A 91 8.05 -4.51 2.83
N VAL A 92 7.92 -4.64 4.15
CA VAL A 92 7.06 -5.65 4.79
C VAL A 92 5.61 -5.45 4.35
N ALA A 93 5.07 -4.23 4.46
CA ALA A 93 3.71 -3.92 4.06
C ALA A 93 3.46 -4.19 2.57
N ALA A 94 4.45 -3.93 1.71
CA ALA A 94 4.34 -4.21 0.28
C ALA A 94 4.17 -5.71 0.00
N VAL A 95 5.01 -6.54 0.63
CA VAL A 95 4.96 -8.00 0.51
C VAL A 95 3.66 -8.57 1.05
N GLU A 96 3.26 -8.16 2.26
CA GLU A 96 2.02 -8.61 2.91
C GLU A 96 0.78 -8.31 2.08
N ASN A 97 0.72 -7.13 1.46
CA ASN A 97 -0.45 -6.74 0.69
C ASN A 97 -0.43 -7.27 -0.75
N LEU A 98 0.76 -7.55 -1.31
CA LEU A 98 0.88 -8.14 -2.64
C LEU A 98 0.17 -9.50 -2.71
N SER A 99 0.25 -10.36 -1.68
CA SER A 99 -0.49 -11.63 -1.65
C SER A 99 -2.01 -11.47 -1.58
N ASN A 100 -2.49 -10.41 -0.92
CA ASN A 100 -3.91 -10.13 -0.79
C ASN A 100 -4.53 -9.70 -2.13
N ILE A 101 -3.77 -8.94 -2.93
CA ILE A 101 -4.26 -8.41 -4.20
C ILE A 101 -3.86 -9.25 -5.41
N ALA A 102 -2.80 -10.06 -5.33
CA ALA A 102 -2.35 -10.88 -6.44
C ALA A 102 -3.38 -11.96 -6.81
N ASP A 103 -3.53 -12.22 -8.10
CA ASP A 103 -4.37 -13.31 -8.57
C ASP A 103 -3.78 -14.66 -8.15
N LYS A 104 -4.65 -15.66 -7.99
CA LYS A 104 -4.18 -17.02 -7.68
C LYS A 104 -3.36 -17.50 -8.88
N GLY A 105 -2.08 -17.78 -8.66
CA GLY A 105 -1.15 -18.17 -9.72
C GLY A 105 -0.52 -16.99 -10.46
N ASP A 106 -0.54 -15.77 -9.90
CA ASP A 106 0.22 -14.64 -10.41
C ASP A 106 1.73 -14.95 -10.36
N GLU A 107 2.27 -15.41 -11.49
CA GLU A 107 3.67 -15.83 -11.62
C GLU A 107 4.64 -14.67 -11.41
N GLU A 108 4.21 -13.44 -11.70
CA GLU A 108 5.04 -12.25 -11.52
C GLU A 108 5.21 -11.96 -10.03
N ALA A 109 4.12 -11.97 -9.28
CA ALA A 109 4.17 -11.85 -7.82
C ALA A 109 5.04 -12.94 -7.19
N VAL A 110 4.89 -14.21 -7.63
CA VAL A 110 5.72 -15.32 -7.15
C VAL A 110 7.20 -15.13 -7.48
N ARG A 111 7.52 -14.65 -8.70
CA ARG A 111 8.90 -14.38 -9.12
C ARG A 111 9.52 -13.28 -8.27
N LEU A 112 8.75 -12.23 -7.99
CA LEU A 112 9.19 -11.10 -7.18
C LEU A 112 9.44 -11.52 -5.72
N LEU A 113 8.52 -12.25 -5.10
CA LEU A 113 8.71 -12.76 -3.74
C LEU A 113 9.94 -13.68 -3.63
N ARG A 114 10.18 -14.51 -4.65
CA ARG A 114 11.39 -15.34 -4.71
C ARG A 114 12.67 -14.52 -4.81
N ARG A 115 12.64 -13.37 -5.50
CA ARG A 115 13.76 -12.42 -5.54
C ARG A 115 13.99 -11.79 -4.17
N CYS A 116 12.93 -11.26 -3.54
CA CYS A 116 13.00 -10.68 -2.21
C CYS A 116 13.61 -11.64 -1.19
N LEU A 117 13.25 -12.92 -1.22
CA LEU A 117 13.84 -13.93 -0.34
C LEU A 117 15.36 -14.10 -0.50
N LYS A 118 15.89 -13.94 -1.73
CA LYS A 118 17.33 -14.07 -2.00
C LYS A 118 18.12 -12.82 -1.65
N ASP A 119 17.55 -11.66 -1.93
CA ASP A 119 18.25 -10.38 -1.85
C ASP A 119 18.07 -9.70 -0.47
N ALA A 120 17.07 -10.12 0.30
CA ALA A 120 16.81 -9.60 1.64
C ALA A 120 17.99 -9.88 2.58
N SER A 121 18.55 -8.81 3.14
CA SER A 121 19.59 -8.90 4.18
C SER A 121 19.00 -9.08 5.58
N SER A 122 17.71 -8.76 5.77
CA SER A 122 17.00 -8.90 7.06
C SER A 122 16.36 -10.28 7.19
N PRO A 123 16.69 -11.06 8.24
CA PRO A 123 16.06 -12.35 8.51
C PRO A 123 14.55 -12.23 8.78
N ASP A 124 14.10 -11.12 9.37
CA ASP A 124 12.68 -10.91 9.66
C ASP A 124 11.90 -10.62 8.38
N PHE A 125 12.46 -9.83 7.47
CA PHE A 125 11.89 -9.64 6.14
C PHE A 125 11.85 -10.95 5.33
N GLN A 126 12.90 -11.77 5.39
CA GLN A 126 12.91 -13.11 4.77
C GLN A 126 11.80 -14.03 5.31
N ARG A 127 11.60 -14.02 6.64
CA ARG A 127 10.52 -14.80 7.28
C ARG A 127 9.15 -14.35 6.82
N GLU A 128 8.94 -13.04 6.68
CA GLU A 128 7.65 -12.52 6.22
C GLU A 128 7.40 -12.91 4.77
N VAL A 129 8.37 -12.73 3.87
CA VAL A 129 8.28 -13.18 2.47
C VAL A 129 7.95 -14.67 2.40
N LEU A 130 8.60 -15.52 3.20
CA LEU A 130 8.30 -16.96 3.25
C LEU A 130 6.87 -17.24 3.73
N ARG A 131 6.42 -16.54 4.78
CA ARG A 131 5.06 -16.68 5.30
C ARG A 131 4.03 -16.32 4.24
N THR A 132 4.24 -15.21 3.54
CA THR A 132 3.39 -14.74 2.46
C THR A 132 3.30 -15.75 1.31
N MET A 133 4.40 -16.41 0.95
CA MET A 133 4.41 -17.44 -0.10
C MET A 133 3.67 -18.74 0.27
N LEU A 134 3.45 -19.00 1.56
CA LEU A 134 2.82 -20.21 2.08
C LEU A 134 1.33 -20.04 2.44
N ALA A 135 0.82 -18.80 2.45
CA ALA A 135 -0.58 -18.47 2.72
C ALA A 135 -1.45 -18.63 1.47
#